data_AF-A0A7C2L4S7-F1
#
_entry.id   AF-A0A7C2L4S7-F1
#
_cell.length_a   1.000
_cell.length_b   1.000
_cell.length_c   1.000
_cell.angle_alpha   90.00
_cell.angle_beta   90.00
_cell.angle_gamma   90.00
#
_symmetry.space_group_name_H-M   'P 1'
#
loop_
_entity.id
_entity.type
_entity.pdbx_description
1 polymer ?
#
loop_
_entity_poly.entity_id
_entity_poly.type
_entity_poly.pdbx_seq_one_letter_code
_entity_poly.pdbx_strand_id
1 'polypeptide(L)'
;MKLEDKLYWARFIGGVMMGSLTALLRLYEPTIFLGITLAIAVYILSAIILRIILPQEQRMMLGRRLYLSGATAYGAMWIISLIIVFNIL
;
A
#
# COMPACT_ATOMS: atom_id res chain seq x y z
N MET A 1 -1.17 -12.30 -16.85
CA MET A 1 -0.38 -11.60 -15.81
C MET A 1 0.07 -12.62 -14.77
N LYS A 2 1.34 -12.60 -14.38
CA LYS A 2 1.84 -13.44 -13.28
C LYS A 2 1.17 -12.99 -11.98
N LEU A 3 1.00 -13.90 -11.02
CA LEU A 3 0.36 -13.59 -9.74
C LEU A 3 1.08 -12.45 -9.00
N GLU A 4 2.41 -12.40 -9.13
CA GLU A 4 3.23 -11.32 -8.60
C GLU A 4 2.94 -9.96 -9.23
N ASP A 5 2.72 -9.90 -10.56
CA ASP A 5 2.38 -8.65 -11.24
C ASP A 5 1.04 -8.12 -10.70
N LYS A 6 0.07 -9.01 -10.47
CA LYS A 6 -1.23 -8.64 -9.87
C LYS A 6 -1.03 -8.06 -8.46
N LEU A 7 -0.17 -8.67 -7.65
CA LEU A 7 0.16 -8.19 -6.31
C LEU A 7 0.85 -6.81 -6.36
N TYR A 8 1.78 -6.62 -7.29
CA TYR A 8 2.45 -5.34 -7.52
C TYR A 8 1.45 -4.24 -7.87
N TRP A 9 0.58 -4.49 -8.85
CA TRP A 9 -0.43 -3.52 -9.28
C TRP A 9 -1.48 -3.21 -8.20
N ALA A 10 -1.89 -4.23 -7.42
CA ALA A 10 -2.79 -4.02 -6.28
C ALA A 10 -2.16 -3.08 -5.24
N ARG A 11 -0.86 -3.26 -4.96
CA ARG A 11 -0.11 -2.39 -4.04
C ARG A 11 0.13 -0.99 -4.59
N PHE A 12 0.40 -0.86 -5.87
CA PHE A 12 0.47 0.43 -6.54
C PHE A 12 -0.82 1.22 -6.34
N ILE A 13 -1.98 0.62 -6.65
CA ILE A 13 -3.30 1.24 -6.48
C ILE A 13 -3.57 1.53 -5.01
N GLY A 14 -3.22 0.59 -4.12
CA GLY A 14 -3.34 0.80 -2.67
C GLY A 14 -2.54 2.01 -2.17
N GLY A 15 -1.35 2.25 -2.73
CA GLY A 15 -0.54 3.43 -2.42
C GLY A 15 -1.25 4.71 -2.84
N VAL A 16 -1.76 4.77 -4.07
CA VAL A 16 -2.55 5.91 -4.58
C VAL A 16 -3.73 6.19 -3.65
N MET A 17 -4.56 5.18 -3.36
CA MET A 17 -5.73 5.33 -2.48
C MET A 17 -5.33 5.83 -1.09
N MET A 18 -4.30 5.24 -0.49
CA MET A 18 -3.86 5.64 0.84
C MET A 18 -3.33 7.09 0.84
N GLY A 19 -2.62 7.51 -0.20
CA GLY A 19 -2.06 8.86 -0.28
C GLY A 19 -3.17 9.90 -0.39
N SER A 20 -4.16 9.63 -1.24
CA SER A 20 -5.36 10.45 -1.37
C SER A 20 -6.16 10.53 -0.07
N LEU A 21 -6.35 9.41 0.63
CA LEU A 21 -7.04 9.38 1.94
C LEU A 21 -6.26 10.16 3.00
N THR A 22 -4.93 10.04 3.01
CA THR A 22 -4.05 10.80 3.92
C THR A 22 -4.23 12.30 3.73
N ALA A 23 -4.34 12.76 2.48
CA ALA A 23 -4.58 14.16 2.16
C ALA A 23 -5.99 14.62 2.53
N LEU A 24 -7.03 13.88 2.09
CA LEU A 24 -8.44 14.23 2.29
C LEU A 24 -8.82 14.29 3.77
N LEU A 25 -8.27 13.40 4.58
CA LEU A 25 -8.53 13.33 6.02
C LEU A 25 -7.53 14.18 6.84
N ARG A 26 -6.63 14.92 6.16
CA ARG A 26 -5.60 15.76 6.79
C ARG A 26 -4.75 15.02 7.82
N LEU A 27 -4.41 13.74 7.56
CA LEU A 27 -3.61 12.90 8.46
C LEU A 27 -2.15 13.33 8.57
N TYR A 28 -1.78 14.41 7.87
CA TYR A 28 -0.48 15.07 7.96
C TYR A 28 -0.45 16.18 9.02
N GLU A 29 -1.59 16.52 9.64
CA GLU A 29 -1.71 17.52 10.70
C GLU A 29 -1.91 16.84 12.08
N PRO A 30 -1.30 17.37 13.16
CA PRO A 30 -0.27 18.42 13.17
C PRO A 30 1.10 17.93 12.65
N THR A 31 1.29 16.62 12.50
CA THR A 31 2.52 16.01 11.98
C THR A 31 2.21 14.84 11.06
N ILE A 32 3.12 14.55 10.12
CA ILE A 32 2.98 13.44 9.16
C ILE A 32 3.09 12.04 9.79
N PHE A 33 3.50 11.94 11.06
CA PHE A 33 3.74 10.65 11.70
C PHE A 33 2.51 9.76 11.77
N LEU A 34 1.32 10.34 11.96
CA LEU A 34 0.08 9.57 11.95
C LEU A 34 -0.19 8.99 10.56
N GLY A 35 -0.07 9.80 9.50
CA GLY A 35 -0.19 9.34 8.12
C GLY A 35 0.80 8.22 7.77
N ILE A 36 2.07 8.36 8.14
CA ILE A 36 3.10 7.32 7.94
C ILE A 36 2.71 6.03 8.66
N THR A 37 2.37 6.13 9.94
CA THR A 37 2.04 4.97 10.78
C THR A 37 0.85 4.22 10.21
N LEU A 38 -0.19 4.94 9.78
CA LEU A 38 -1.37 4.33 9.16
C LEU A 38 -1.04 3.70 7.80
N ALA A 39 -0.24 4.35 6.96
CA ALA A 39 0.17 3.77 5.67
C ALA A 39 0.95 2.45 5.87
N ILE A 40 1.86 2.40 6.84
CA ILE A 40 2.59 1.19 7.20
C ILE A 40 1.64 0.12 7.73
N ALA A 41 0.74 0.49 8.66
CA ALA A 41 -0.22 -0.44 9.25
C ALA A 41 -1.14 -1.04 8.19
N VAL A 42 -1.69 -0.23 7.29
CA VAL A 42 -2.55 -0.68 6.18
C VAL A 42 -1.78 -1.63 5.27
N TYR A 43 -0.53 -1.32 4.93
CA TYR A 43 0.30 -2.21 4.13
C TYR A 43 0.51 -3.57 4.81
N ILE A 44 0.90 -3.58 6.09
CA ILE A 44 1.13 -4.81 6.86
C ILE A 44 -0.17 -5.63 6.95
N LEU A 45 -1.28 -5.00 7.30
CA LEU A 45 -2.59 -5.64 7.38
C LEU A 45 -3.00 -6.23 6.03
N SER A 46 -2.77 -5.52 4.92
CA SER A 46 -3.04 -6.03 3.58
C SER A 46 -2.25 -7.32 3.29
N ALA A 47 -0.98 -7.38 3.69
CA ALA A 47 -0.14 -8.56 3.49
C ALA A 47 -0.58 -9.74 4.37
N ILE A 48 -0.99 -9.47 5.62
CA ILE A 48 -1.53 -10.48 6.54
C ILE A 48 -2.84 -11.05 5.97
N ILE A 49 -3.76 -10.19 5.54
CA ILE A 49 -5.04 -10.59 4.95
C ILE A 49 -4.78 -11.45 3.71
N LEU A 50 -3.89 -11.02 2.81
CA LEU A 50 -3.53 -11.80 1.62
C LEU A 50 -2.97 -13.19 1.99
N ARG A 51 -2.14 -13.29 3.04
CA ARG A 51 -1.63 -14.59 3.50
C ARG A 51 -2.73 -15.52 4.02
N ILE A 52 -3.81 -14.97 4.59
CA ILE A 52 -4.93 -15.75 5.13
C ILE A 52 -5.84 -16.22 3.99
N ILE A 53 -6.16 -15.34 3.04
CA ILE A 53 -7.14 -15.63 1.98
C ILE A 53 -6.56 -16.42 0.80
N LEU A 54 -5.25 -16.30 0.52
CA LEU A 54 -4.65 -16.97 -0.63
C LEU A 54 -4.52 -18.48 -0.40
N PRO A 55 -4.86 -19.32 -1.40
CA PRO A 55 -4.64 -20.76 -1.35
C PRO A 55 -3.18 -21.14 -1.11
N GLN A 56 -2.93 -22.30 -0.52
CA GLN A 56 -1.58 -22.76 -0.18
C GLN A 56 -0.61 -22.76 -1.37
N GLU A 57 -1.05 -23.21 -2.54
CA GLU A 57 -0.25 -23.20 -3.78
C GLU A 57 0.22 -21.79 -4.14
N GLN A 58 -0.69 -20.81 -4.11
CA GLN A 58 -0.38 -19.42 -4.42
C GLN A 58 0.55 -18.79 -3.37
N ARG A 59 0.39 -19.15 -2.09
CA ARG A 59 1.29 -18.72 -1.02
C ARG A 59 2.70 -19.29 -1.21
N MET A 60 2.82 -20.54 -1.61
CA MET A 60 4.11 -21.17 -1.92
C MET A 60 4.78 -20.54 -3.13
N MET A 61 4.01 -20.24 -4.19
CA MET A 61 4.53 -19.55 -5.37
C MET A 61 5.07 -18.15 -5.06
N LEU A 62 4.38 -17.40 -4.20
CA LEU A 62 4.80 -16.05 -3.84
C LEU A 62 5.92 -16.04 -2.79
N GLY A 63 5.90 -16.92 -1.80
CA GLY A 63 6.90 -16.98 -0.74
C GLY A 63 7.16 -15.60 -0.10
N ARG A 64 8.42 -15.14 -0.11
CA ARG A 64 8.80 -13.81 0.37
C ARG A 64 8.23 -12.66 -0.47
N ARG A 65 7.96 -12.89 -1.75
CA ARG A 65 7.41 -11.87 -2.67
C ARG A 65 6.01 -11.44 -2.26
N LEU A 66 5.26 -12.28 -1.53
CA LEU A 66 4.00 -11.89 -0.90
C LEU A 66 4.15 -10.65 -0.01
N TYR A 67 5.31 -10.43 0.60
CA TYR A 67 5.54 -9.30 1.51
C TYR A 67 6.32 -8.16 0.85
N LEU A 68 7.18 -8.46 -0.14
CA LEU A 68 8.11 -7.48 -0.71
C LEU A 68 7.66 -6.91 -2.07
N SER A 69 6.93 -7.68 -2.88
CA SER A 69 6.62 -7.26 -4.25
C SER A 69 5.71 -6.04 -4.26
N GLY A 70 6.14 -4.92 -4.85
CA GLY A 70 5.37 -3.69 -4.85
C GLY A 70 5.35 -2.91 -3.53
N ALA A 71 6.18 -3.27 -2.54
CA ALA A 71 6.32 -2.48 -1.31
C ALA A 71 6.79 -1.04 -1.60
N THR A 72 7.85 -0.92 -2.40
CA THR A 72 8.38 0.38 -2.83
C THR A 72 7.38 1.14 -3.67
N ALA A 73 6.64 0.45 -4.56
CA ALA A 73 5.61 1.07 -5.38
C ALA A 73 4.47 1.63 -4.52
N TYR A 74 4.00 0.88 -3.52
CA TYR A 74 3.01 1.36 -2.55
C TYR A 74 3.49 2.63 -1.85
N GLY A 75 4.69 2.61 -1.28
CA GLY A 75 5.25 3.77 -0.55
C GLY A 75 5.47 4.99 -1.45
N ALA A 76 6.04 4.80 -2.64
CA ALA A 76 6.26 5.88 -3.59
C ALA A 76 4.94 6.49 -4.06
N MET A 77 3.95 5.66 -4.41
CA MET A 77 2.64 6.15 -4.86
C MET A 77 1.84 6.79 -3.73
N TRP A 78 2.00 6.33 -2.48
CA TRP A 78 1.44 6.99 -1.31
C TRP A 78 1.95 8.43 -1.18
N ILE A 79 3.27 8.64 -1.29
CA ILE A 79 3.87 9.98 -1.24
C ILE A 79 3.42 10.84 -2.42
N ILE A 80 3.52 10.32 -3.64
CA ILE A 80 3.16 11.05 -4.87
C ILE A 80 1.69 11.47 -4.82
N SER A 81 0.79 10.55 -4.47
CA SER A 81 -0.65 10.84 -4.43
C SER A 81 -1.01 11.81 -3.31
N LEU A 82 -0.36 11.69 -2.14
CA LEU A 82 -0.50 12.67 -1.05
C LEU A 82 -0.14 14.08 -1.54
N ILE A 83 1.04 14.24 -2.17
CA ILE A 83 1.49 15.55 -2.67
C ILE A 83 0.53 16.10 -3.72
N ILE A 84 0.11 15.28 -4.68
CA ILE A 84 -0.80 15.72 -5.74
C ILE A 84 -2.13 16.19 -5.15
N VAL A 85 -2.77 15.37 -4.30
CA VAL A 85 -4.09 15.69 -3.73
C VAL A 85 -3.99 16.87 -2.77
N PHE A 86 -2.92 16.97 -1.99
CA PHE A 86 -2.65 18.14 -1.14
C PHE A 86 -2.55 19.43 -1.94
N ASN A 87 -1.94 19.43 -3.13
CA ASN A 87 -1.81 20.64 -3.95
C ASN A 87 -3.09 21.02 -4.71
N ILE A 88 -4.04 20.08 -4.85
CA ILE A 88 -5.32 20.33 -5.53
C ILE A 88 -6.38 20.85 -4.55
N LEU A 89 -6.33 20.44 -3.28
CA LEU A 89 -7.27 20.81 -2.21
C LEU A 89 -6.81 22.06 -1.45
#